data_AF-X6LV28-F1
#
_entry.id   AF-X6LV28-F1
#
_cell.length_a   1.000
_cell.length_b   1.000
_cell.length_c   1.000
_cell.angle_alpha   90.00
_cell.angle_beta   90.00
_cell.angle_gamma   90.00
#
_symmetry.space_group_name_H-M   'P 1'
#
loop_
_entity.id
_entity.type
_entity.pdbx_description
1 polymer ?
#
loop_
_entity_poly.entity_id
_entity_poly.type
_entity_poly.pdbx_seq_one_letter_code
_entity_poly.pdbx_strand_id
1 'polypeptide(L)'
;MDLIKDGFLKNVNIIPEIIKSATPDSETQTCLYFIHDLLHMVQRMEYIDDPNNEQTFQDVLQVIFSRPQDFVHISSFQSLLKLQVLEILVRKQWTHILEESPHLYVNLNRIHEKLHITTKFEGHALRQPSRNRDEKISVASQLKVRLIRNISSLVKIATMSERLSENEEIRSYLTGICIDLSYFQSNQGLFEEWQEYEHHLHKWFIKQCCMLKNMEWVQMFFSQSNHGHSMKTLVKNINISKLS
;
A
#
# COMPACT_ATOMS: atom_id res chain seq x y z
N MET A 1 -33.73 10.83 -16.19
CA MET A 1 -32.54 11.52 -16.73
C MET A 1 -32.20 10.86 -18.05
N ASP A 2 -32.08 11.66 -19.11
CA ASP A 2 -31.69 11.17 -20.43
C ASP A 2 -30.15 11.10 -20.44
N LEU A 3 -29.60 9.99 -19.94
CA LEU A 3 -28.15 9.79 -19.71
C LEU A 3 -27.29 10.10 -20.95
N ILE A 4 -27.86 9.95 -22.13
CA ILE A 4 -27.22 10.21 -23.43
C ILE A 4 -27.02 11.71 -23.69
N LYS A 5 -27.85 12.59 -23.11
CA LYS A 5 -27.75 14.05 -23.28
C LYS A 5 -27.05 14.77 -22.13
N ASP A 6 -27.02 14.16 -20.95
CA ASP A 6 -26.54 14.84 -19.74
C ASP A 6 -25.23 14.29 -19.19
N GLY A 7 -24.75 13.10 -19.58
CA GLY A 7 -23.48 12.53 -19.12
C GLY A 7 -23.38 12.32 -17.60
N PHE A 8 -22.50 11.44 -17.13
CA PHE A 8 -22.28 11.26 -15.68
C PHE A 8 -21.45 12.38 -15.07
N LEU A 9 -20.61 13.05 -15.87
CA LEU A 9 -19.63 14.06 -15.42
C LEU A 9 -20.02 15.51 -15.75
N LYS A 10 -21.27 15.76 -16.13
CA LYS A 10 -21.76 17.15 -16.34
C LYS A 10 -21.90 17.94 -15.05
N ASN A 11 -22.08 17.25 -13.92
CA ASN A 11 -22.20 17.88 -12.60
C ASN A 11 -21.72 16.92 -11.51
N VAL A 12 -20.97 17.46 -10.54
CA VAL A 12 -20.42 16.74 -9.38
C VAL A 12 -21.48 15.97 -8.56
N ASN A 13 -22.75 16.38 -8.60
CA ASN A 13 -23.82 15.77 -7.81
C ASN A 13 -24.48 14.55 -8.47
N ILE A 14 -24.33 14.35 -9.79
CA ILE A 14 -25.05 13.28 -10.53
C ILE A 14 -24.70 11.90 -9.97
N ILE A 15 -23.41 11.58 -9.89
CA ILE A 15 -22.95 10.28 -9.37
C ILE A 15 -23.37 10.09 -7.90
N PRO A 16 -23.13 11.05 -6.98
CA PRO A 16 -23.64 10.98 -5.62
C PRO A 16 -25.16 10.72 -5.51
N GLU A 17 -25.97 11.39 -6.33
CA GLU A 17 -27.43 11.22 -6.35
C GLU A 17 -27.84 9.84 -6.86
N ILE A 18 -27.16 9.31 -7.89
CA ILE A 18 -27.37 7.95 -8.39
C ILE A 18 -27.07 6.93 -7.27
N ILE A 19 -25.95 7.08 -6.57
CA ILE A 19 -25.57 6.19 -5.47
C ILE A 19 -26.65 6.21 -4.38
N LYS A 20 -27.04 7.39 -3.92
CA LYS A 20 -28.07 7.56 -2.88
C LYS A 20 -29.42 6.97 -3.29
N SER A 21 -29.80 7.13 -4.55
CA SER A 21 -31.08 6.62 -5.08
C SER A 21 -31.10 5.10 -5.27
N ALA A 22 -29.96 4.51 -5.61
CA ALA A 22 -29.85 3.07 -5.88
C ALA A 22 -29.65 2.21 -4.62
N THR A 23 -29.31 2.84 -3.49
CA THR A 23 -28.91 2.12 -2.26
C THR A 23 -29.70 2.55 -1.01
N PRO A 24 -31.04 2.71 -1.07
CA PRO A 24 -31.79 3.21 0.09
C PRO A 24 -31.76 2.25 1.28
N ASP A 25 -31.66 0.93 1.07
CA ASP A 25 -31.79 -0.09 2.13
C ASP A 25 -30.95 -1.38 1.89
N SER A 26 -29.98 -1.37 0.96
CA SER A 26 -29.36 -2.62 0.51
C SER A 26 -28.30 -3.16 1.48
N GLU A 27 -28.29 -4.49 1.62
CA GLU A 27 -27.22 -5.26 2.26
C GLU A 27 -25.86 -4.75 1.76
N THR A 28 -25.16 -4.11 2.68
CA THR A 28 -24.04 -3.21 2.48
C THR A 28 -22.86 -3.64 1.59
N GLN A 29 -22.66 -4.93 1.30
CA GLN A 29 -21.66 -5.37 0.31
C GLN A 29 -22.11 -5.05 -1.12
N THR A 30 -23.40 -5.21 -1.43
CA THR A 30 -23.97 -4.91 -2.75
C THR A 30 -23.82 -3.43 -3.09
N CYS A 31 -23.96 -2.55 -2.09
CA CYS A 31 -23.72 -1.12 -2.24
C CYS A 31 -22.25 -0.81 -2.62
N LEU A 32 -21.27 -1.43 -1.96
CA LEU A 32 -19.86 -1.24 -2.31
C LEU A 32 -19.51 -1.73 -3.71
N TYR A 33 -20.08 -2.85 -4.15
CA TYR A 33 -19.91 -3.34 -5.52
C TYR A 33 -20.56 -2.40 -6.53
N PHE A 34 -21.78 -1.94 -6.25
CA PHE A 34 -22.47 -0.97 -7.10
C PHE A 34 -21.66 0.31 -7.28
N ILE A 35 -21.16 0.91 -6.19
CA ILE A 35 -20.34 2.13 -6.27
C ILE A 35 -19.06 1.86 -7.06
N HIS A 36 -18.40 0.72 -6.82
CA HIS A 36 -17.20 0.34 -7.57
C HIS A 36 -17.47 0.24 -9.08
N ASP A 37 -18.51 -0.48 -9.46
CA ASP A 37 -18.87 -0.72 -10.86
C ASP A 37 -19.31 0.58 -11.55
N LEU A 38 -20.06 1.43 -10.85
CA LEU A 38 -20.46 2.75 -11.34
C LEU A 38 -19.24 3.63 -11.63
N LEU A 39 -18.35 3.78 -10.65
CA LEU A 39 -17.13 4.59 -10.83
C LEU A 39 -16.28 4.03 -11.97
N HIS A 40 -16.10 2.71 -12.05
CA HIS A 40 -15.34 2.08 -13.12
C HIS A 40 -16.00 2.31 -14.50
N MET A 41 -17.32 2.23 -14.59
CA MET A 41 -18.06 2.46 -15.83
C MET A 41 -17.90 3.91 -16.29
N VAL A 42 -18.06 4.89 -15.39
CA VAL A 42 -17.82 6.31 -15.67
C VAL A 42 -16.41 6.52 -16.22
N GLN A 43 -15.41 5.85 -15.63
CA GLN A 43 -14.02 5.92 -16.12
C GLN A 43 -13.82 5.42 -17.54
N ARG A 44 -14.65 4.48 -17.99
CA ARG A 44 -14.57 3.95 -19.37
C ARG A 44 -15.38 4.77 -20.37
N MET A 45 -16.47 5.38 -19.92
CA MET A 45 -17.46 5.98 -20.82
C MET A 45 -17.27 7.48 -21.03
N GLU A 46 -16.79 8.22 -20.03
CA GLU A 46 -16.84 9.69 -20.01
C GLU A 46 -15.50 10.38 -20.34
N TYR A 47 -14.56 9.69 -20.99
CA TYR A 47 -13.23 10.22 -21.37
C TYR A 47 -12.62 11.17 -20.31
N ILE A 48 -12.19 10.60 -19.18
CA ILE A 48 -11.74 11.40 -18.03
C ILE A 48 -10.45 12.19 -18.33
N ASP A 49 -9.71 11.87 -19.38
CA ASP A 49 -8.53 12.63 -19.75
C ASP A 49 -8.87 14.02 -20.35
N ASP A 50 -10.16 14.34 -20.57
CA ASP A 50 -10.62 15.72 -20.78
C ASP A 50 -10.57 16.51 -19.45
N PRO A 51 -9.95 17.71 -19.41
CA PRO A 51 -9.77 18.46 -18.16
C PRO A 51 -11.04 18.76 -17.37
N ASN A 52 -12.18 18.99 -18.03
CA ASN A 52 -13.44 19.30 -17.33
C ASN A 52 -14.01 18.04 -16.67
N ASN A 53 -13.92 16.91 -17.38
CA ASN A 53 -14.34 15.61 -16.87
C ASN A 53 -13.41 15.12 -15.77
N GLU A 54 -12.09 15.35 -15.91
CA GLU A 54 -11.11 15.08 -14.85
C GLU A 54 -11.47 15.81 -13.57
N GLN A 55 -11.65 17.13 -13.64
CA GLN A 55 -11.96 17.94 -12.46
C GLN A 55 -13.27 17.49 -11.81
N THR A 56 -14.32 17.30 -12.61
CA THR A 56 -15.63 16.89 -12.07
C THR A 56 -15.55 15.51 -11.41
N PHE A 57 -14.79 14.59 -12.00
CA PHE A 57 -14.60 13.26 -11.43
C PHE A 57 -13.74 13.30 -10.15
N GLN A 58 -12.69 14.12 -10.10
CA GLN A 58 -11.92 14.36 -8.88
C GLN A 58 -12.81 14.89 -7.76
N ASP A 59 -13.68 15.87 -8.05
CA ASP A 59 -14.62 16.43 -7.08
C ASP A 59 -15.60 15.35 -6.57
N VAL A 60 -16.13 14.50 -7.46
CA VAL A 60 -16.98 13.35 -7.09
C VAL A 60 -16.25 12.42 -6.12
N LEU A 61 -15.00 12.03 -6.45
CA LEU A 61 -14.21 11.16 -5.61
C LEU A 61 -13.90 11.81 -4.25
N GLN A 62 -13.63 13.12 -4.22
CA GLN A 62 -13.39 13.87 -2.98
C GLN A 62 -14.64 13.89 -2.10
N VAL A 63 -15.83 14.06 -2.67
CA VAL A 63 -17.11 14.00 -1.94
C VAL A 63 -17.30 12.61 -1.32
N ILE A 64 -17.13 11.55 -2.10
CA ILE A 64 -17.28 10.17 -1.62
C ILE A 64 -16.27 9.84 -0.52
N PHE A 65 -15.01 10.28 -0.68
CA PHE A 65 -13.96 10.05 0.30
C PHE A 65 -14.19 10.80 1.62
N SER A 66 -14.65 12.06 1.53
CA SER A 66 -14.83 12.94 2.69
C SER A 66 -16.07 12.59 3.49
N ARG A 67 -17.13 12.11 2.81
CA ARG A 67 -18.43 11.81 3.42
C ARG A 67 -18.93 10.40 3.08
N PRO A 68 -18.18 9.33 3.41
CA PRO A 68 -18.59 7.96 3.07
C PRO A 68 -19.91 7.57 3.74
N GLN A 69 -20.25 8.18 4.88
CA GLN A 69 -21.50 7.95 5.60
C GLN A 69 -22.75 8.38 4.82
N ASP A 70 -22.59 9.29 3.85
CA ASP A 70 -23.69 9.73 2.97
C ASP A 70 -24.05 8.68 1.92
N PHE A 71 -23.24 7.62 1.79
CA PHE A 71 -23.38 6.56 0.80
C PHE A 71 -23.48 5.16 1.43
N VAL A 72 -22.87 4.96 2.59
CA VAL A 72 -22.84 3.67 3.28
C VAL A 72 -23.01 3.87 4.79
N HIS A 73 -24.03 3.26 5.38
CA HIS A 73 -24.36 3.46 6.80
C HIS A 73 -23.44 2.68 7.77
N ILE A 74 -22.95 1.50 7.38
CA ILE A 74 -22.10 0.68 8.26
C ILE A 74 -20.66 1.18 8.23
N SER A 75 -20.11 1.47 9.41
CA SER A 75 -18.78 2.08 9.60
C SER A 75 -17.61 1.28 9.00
N SER A 76 -17.65 -0.06 9.09
CA SER A 76 -16.63 -0.91 8.47
C SER A 76 -16.62 -0.76 6.95
N PHE A 77 -17.79 -0.62 6.33
CA PHE A 77 -17.92 -0.45 4.89
C PHE A 77 -17.64 0.98 4.42
N GLN A 78 -17.87 2.00 5.26
CA GLN A 78 -17.34 3.35 5.02
C GLN A 78 -15.82 3.36 4.87
N SER A 79 -15.12 2.56 5.69
CA SER A 79 -13.67 2.41 5.60
C SER A 79 -13.23 1.71 4.31
N LEU A 80 -13.98 0.69 3.87
CA LEU A 80 -13.71 0.02 2.59
C LEU A 80 -14.00 0.95 1.39
N LEU A 81 -15.06 1.76 1.44
CA LEU A 81 -15.38 2.74 0.41
C LEU A 81 -14.25 3.77 0.26
N LYS A 82 -13.74 4.29 1.37
CA LYS A 82 -12.57 5.17 1.38
C LYS A 82 -11.35 4.52 0.71
N LEU A 83 -11.09 3.26 0.99
CA LEU A 83 -10.00 2.51 0.35
C LEU A 83 -10.22 2.30 -1.15
N GLN A 84 -11.46 2.01 -1.60
CA GLN A 84 -11.79 1.90 -3.02
C GLN A 84 -11.55 3.22 -3.77
N VAL A 85 -12.01 4.33 -3.22
CA VAL A 85 -11.78 5.67 -3.79
C VAL A 85 -10.29 5.99 -3.82
N LEU A 86 -9.57 5.71 -2.73
CA LEU A 86 -8.14 5.99 -2.65
C LEU A 86 -7.34 5.16 -3.66
N GLU A 87 -7.75 3.93 -3.97
CA GLU A 87 -7.12 3.13 -5.03
C GLU A 87 -7.21 3.84 -6.39
N ILE A 88 -8.36 4.42 -6.74
CA ILE A 88 -8.54 5.19 -7.97
C ILE A 88 -7.59 6.40 -7.98
N LEU A 89 -7.59 7.17 -6.89
CA LEU A 89 -6.77 8.37 -6.76
C LEU A 89 -5.28 8.07 -6.86
N VAL A 90 -4.80 6.98 -6.22
CA VAL A 90 -3.40 6.55 -6.30
C VAL A 90 -3.02 6.14 -7.73
N ARG A 91 -3.87 5.34 -8.41
CA ARG A 91 -3.60 4.92 -9.79
C ARG A 91 -3.53 6.08 -10.78
N LYS A 92 -4.31 7.13 -10.53
CA LYS A 92 -4.36 8.36 -11.35
C LYS A 92 -3.43 9.47 -10.87
N GLN A 93 -2.69 9.28 -9.78
CA GLN A 93 -1.79 10.28 -9.18
C GLN A 93 -2.52 11.56 -8.71
N TRP A 94 -3.78 11.43 -8.28
CA TRP A 94 -4.65 12.54 -7.86
C TRP A 94 -4.78 12.67 -6.33
N THR A 95 -3.86 12.14 -5.54
CA THR A 95 -3.96 12.23 -4.07
C THR A 95 -3.75 13.66 -3.53
N HIS A 96 -3.28 14.58 -4.38
CA HIS A 96 -3.09 15.98 -4.04
C HIS A 96 -4.41 16.71 -3.73
N ILE A 97 -5.55 16.18 -4.17
CA ILE A 97 -6.88 16.74 -3.87
C ILE A 97 -7.36 16.43 -2.44
N LEU A 98 -6.65 15.55 -1.72
CA LEU A 98 -7.03 15.13 -0.38
C LEU A 98 -6.33 15.98 0.69
N GLU A 99 -7.08 16.35 1.72
CA GLU A 99 -6.54 17.03 2.89
C GLU A 99 -5.58 16.12 3.66
N GLU A 100 -4.46 16.70 4.11
CA GLU A 100 -3.44 15.94 4.83
C GLU A 100 -3.94 15.57 6.23
N SER A 101 -3.85 14.28 6.56
CA SER A 101 -4.12 13.78 7.90
C SER A 101 -3.28 12.53 8.18
N PRO A 102 -2.94 12.24 9.45
CA PRO A 102 -2.23 11.01 9.83
C PRO A 102 -2.92 9.74 9.30
N HIS A 103 -4.26 9.71 9.28
CA HIS A 103 -5.04 8.60 8.76
C HIS A 103 -4.90 8.40 7.25
N LEU A 104 -4.75 9.50 6.49
CA LEU A 104 -4.53 9.43 5.04
C LEU A 104 -3.23 8.68 4.73
N TYR A 105 -2.13 8.98 5.43
CA TYR A 105 -0.84 8.31 5.20
C TYR A 105 -0.91 6.79 5.44
N VAL A 106 -1.62 6.37 6.49
CA VAL A 106 -1.82 4.94 6.78
C VAL A 106 -2.62 4.28 5.66
N ASN A 107 -3.68 4.93 5.18
CA ASN A 107 -4.51 4.39 4.10
C ASN A 107 -3.76 4.36 2.76
N LEU A 108 -2.98 5.39 2.45
CA LEU A 108 -2.12 5.43 1.26
C LEU A 108 -1.12 4.28 1.28
N ASN A 109 -0.43 4.07 2.41
CA ASN A 109 0.51 2.97 2.56
C ASN A 109 -0.15 1.61 2.29
N ARG A 110 -1.34 1.36 2.88
CA ARG A 110 -2.12 0.13 2.65
C ARG A 110 -2.52 -0.06 1.18
N ILE A 111 -2.94 1.00 0.50
CA ILE A 111 -3.31 0.93 -0.92
C ILE A 111 -2.09 0.63 -1.79
N HIS A 112 -0.96 1.29 -1.55
CA HIS A 112 0.28 0.98 -2.27
C HIS A 112 0.74 -0.46 -2.00
N GLU A 113 0.68 -0.95 -0.76
CA GLU A 113 0.98 -2.35 -0.43
C GLU A 113 0.06 -3.31 -1.22
N LYS A 114 -1.26 -3.05 -1.23
CA LYS A 114 -2.24 -3.83 -2.01
C LYS A 114 -1.87 -3.84 -3.49
N LEU A 115 -1.61 -2.68 -4.09
CA LEU A 115 -1.27 -2.55 -5.50
C LEU A 115 0.01 -3.32 -5.86
N HIS A 116 1.06 -3.24 -5.03
CA HIS A 116 2.31 -3.99 -5.22
C HIS A 116 2.13 -5.51 -5.07
N ILE A 117 1.12 -5.96 -4.31
CA ILE A 117 0.78 -7.39 -4.17
C ILE A 117 -0.05 -7.90 -5.36
N THR A 118 -1.13 -7.19 -5.70
CA THR A 118 -2.17 -7.69 -6.62
C THR A 118 -1.87 -7.44 -8.09
N THR A 119 -0.99 -6.47 -8.39
CA THR A 119 -0.61 -6.15 -9.76
C THR A 119 0.90 -6.31 -9.93
N LYS A 120 1.36 -6.61 -11.15
CA LYS A 120 2.71 -6.22 -11.57
C LYS A 120 2.73 -4.69 -11.66
N PHE A 121 2.66 -4.00 -10.52
CA PHE A 121 2.68 -2.56 -10.48
C PHE A 121 4.04 -2.13 -11.04
N GLU A 122 4.06 -1.78 -12.33
CA GLU A 122 5.26 -1.45 -13.12
C GLU A 122 5.91 -0.13 -12.69
N GLY A 123 5.29 0.57 -11.72
CA GLY A 123 5.96 1.58 -10.93
C GLY A 123 7.06 0.93 -10.09
N HIS A 124 8.26 0.81 -10.67
CA HIS A 124 9.49 0.57 -9.91
C HIS A 124 9.79 1.81 -9.06
N ALA A 125 9.01 2.03 -7.99
CA ALA A 125 9.16 3.17 -7.09
C ALA A 125 10.61 3.28 -6.59
N LEU A 126 11.28 2.13 -6.45
CA LEU A 126 12.69 2.02 -6.07
C LEU A 126 13.69 2.62 -7.08
N ARG A 127 13.31 2.86 -8.34
CA ARG A 127 14.20 3.33 -9.42
C ARG A 127 14.02 4.83 -9.75
N GLN A 128 13.09 5.52 -9.11
CA GLN A 128 12.82 6.93 -9.43
C GLN A 128 13.76 7.90 -8.68
N PRO A 129 14.35 8.90 -9.38
CA PRO A 129 15.41 9.77 -8.86
C PRO A 129 14.93 11.04 -8.13
N SER A 130 13.66 11.41 -8.25
CA SER A 130 13.01 12.46 -7.46
C SER A 130 11.77 11.87 -6.81
N ARG A 131 11.46 12.26 -5.57
CA ARG A 131 10.35 11.67 -4.82
C ARG A 131 9.46 12.72 -4.19
N ASN A 132 8.27 12.89 -4.76
CA ASN A 132 7.15 13.49 -4.07
C ASN A 132 6.69 12.57 -2.92
N ARG A 133 5.76 13.07 -2.10
CA ARG A 133 5.19 12.35 -0.95
C ARG A 133 4.72 10.94 -1.31
N ASP A 134 3.92 10.81 -2.36
CA ASP A 134 3.32 9.55 -2.78
C ASP A 134 4.36 8.54 -3.26
N GLU A 135 5.37 9.02 -3.97
CA GLU A 135 6.50 8.20 -4.42
C GLU A 135 7.29 7.66 -3.21
N LYS A 136 7.53 8.47 -2.17
CA LYS A 136 8.15 8.02 -0.90
C LYS A 136 7.29 6.94 -0.22
N ILE A 137 5.97 7.13 -0.13
CA ILE A 137 5.03 6.14 0.43
C ILE A 137 5.04 4.86 -0.39
N SER A 138 5.03 4.97 -1.72
CA SER A 138 5.06 3.84 -2.64
C SER A 138 6.34 3.02 -2.48
N VAL A 139 7.51 3.67 -2.33
CA VAL A 139 8.79 3.01 -2.03
C VAL A 139 8.70 2.21 -0.73
N ALA A 140 8.29 2.86 0.37
CA ALA A 140 8.19 2.19 1.66
C ALA A 140 7.25 0.97 1.59
N SER A 141 6.11 1.12 0.91
CA SER A 141 5.14 0.05 0.70
C SER A 141 5.71 -1.09 -0.14
N GLN A 142 6.46 -0.80 -1.21
CA GLN A 142 7.11 -1.80 -2.04
C GLN A 142 8.17 -2.60 -1.26
N LEU A 143 8.98 -1.92 -0.44
CA LEU A 143 9.96 -2.58 0.43
C LEU A 143 9.27 -3.53 1.41
N LYS A 144 8.19 -3.08 2.07
CA LYS A 144 7.40 -3.91 2.97
C LYS A 144 6.87 -5.19 2.30
N VAL A 145 6.29 -5.06 1.10
CA VAL A 145 5.78 -6.21 0.34
C VAL A 145 6.91 -7.19 -0.02
N ARG A 146 8.06 -6.69 -0.48
CA ARG A 146 9.22 -7.53 -0.81
C ARG A 146 9.78 -8.23 0.42
N LEU A 147 9.87 -7.53 1.55
CA LEU A 147 10.31 -8.09 2.83
C LEU A 147 9.37 -9.19 3.32
N ILE A 148 8.05 -8.97 3.31
CA ILE A 148 7.06 -9.98 3.69
C ILE A 148 7.14 -11.21 2.80
N ARG A 149 7.29 -11.02 1.48
CA ARG A 149 7.45 -12.13 0.55
C ARG A 149 8.69 -12.95 0.88
N ASN A 150 9.84 -12.29 1.05
CA ASN A 150 11.10 -12.98 1.33
C ASN A 150 11.08 -13.71 2.67
N ILE A 151 10.60 -13.07 3.75
CA ILE A 151 10.54 -13.73 5.06
C ILE A 151 9.53 -14.88 5.09
N SER A 152 8.39 -14.74 4.39
CA SER A 152 7.40 -15.82 4.29
C SER A 152 7.97 -17.03 3.54
N SER A 153 8.69 -16.80 2.44
CA SER A 153 9.38 -17.88 1.71
C SER A 153 10.47 -18.52 2.56
N LEU A 154 11.29 -17.72 3.24
CA LEU A 154 12.34 -18.22 4.12
C LEU A 154 11.77 -19.07 5.26
N VAL A 155 10.69 -18.62 5.89
CA VAL A 155 9.96 -19.37 6.92
C VAL A 155 9.46 -20.71 6.40
N LYS A 156 8.89 -20.75 5.18
CA LYS A 156 8.38 -21.99 4.58
C LYS A 156 9.52 -22.99 4.36
N ILE A 157 10.61 -22.55 3.76
CA ILE A 157 11.76 -23.41 3.46
C ILE A 157 12.45 -23.86 4.74
N ALA A 158 12.59 -22.97 5.73
CA ALA A 158 13.23 -23.30 6.99
C ALA A 158 12.45 -24.34 7.82
N THR A 159 11.15 -24.48 7.55
CA THR A 159 10.33 -25.54 8.16
C THR A 159 10.51 -26.89 7.45
N MET A 160 11.07 -26.91 6.23
CA MET A 160 11.17 -28.10 5.38
C MET A 160 12.59 -28.67 5.21
N SER A 161 13.64 -27.99 5.68
CA SER A 161 15.03 -28.40 5.42
C SER A 161 15.93 -28.31 6.65
N GLU A 162 16.63 -29.42 6.95
CA GLU A 162 17.59 -29.54 8.06
C GLU A 162 18.94 -28.84 7.79
N ARG A 163 19.23 -28.42 6.54
CA ARG A 163 20.50 -27.77 6.17
C ARG A 163 20.29 -26.40 5.54
N LEU A 164 19.99 -25.42 6.40
CA LEU A 164 19.65 -24.05 6.00
C LEU A 164 20.80 -23.28 5.33
N SER A 165 22.05 -23.62 5.65
CA SER A 165 23.24 -22.84 5.24
C SER A 165 23.73 -23.14 3.82
N GLU A 166 23.38 -24.30 3.25
CA GLU A 166 23.82 -24.74 1.91
C GLU A 166 22.79 -24.43 0.82
N ASN A 167 21.59 -23.98 1.20
CA ASN A 167 20.52 -23.69 0.25
C ASN A 167 20.70 -22.30 -0.37
N GLU A 168 20.98 -22.27 -1.68
CA GLU A 168 21.09 -21.04 -2.48
C GLU A 168 19.83 -20.16 -2.40
N GLU A 169 18.66 -20.77 -2.30
CA GLU A 169 17.38 -20.07 -2.20
C GLU A 169 17.29 -19.29 -0.89
N ILE A 170 17.70 -19.90 0.23
CA ILE A 170 17.76 -19.23 1.54
C ILE A 170 18.72 -18.05 1.51
N ARG A 171 19.91 -18.23 0.90
CA ARG A 171 20.88 -17.14 0.74
C ARG A 171 20.32 -16.00 -0.11
N SER A 172 19.58 -16.32 -1.16
CA SER A 172 18.91 -15.33 -2.02
C SER A 172 17.87 -14.51 -1.23
N TYR A 173 16.99 -15.16 -0.47
CA TYR A 173 16.00 -14.45 0.36
C TYR A 173 16.66 -13.58 1.43
N LEU A 174 17.66 -14.10 2.14
CA LEU A 174 18.40 -13.33 3.15
C LEU A 174 19.08 -12.11 2.53
N THR A 175 19.72 -12.29 1.37
CA THR A 175 20.37 -11.19 0.66
C THR A 175 19.35 -10.14 0.22
N GLY A 176 18.19 -10.57 -0.30
CA GLY A 176 17.09 -9.68 -0.63
C GLY A 176 16.57 -8.89 0.56
N ILE A 177 16.41 -9.54 1.73
CA ILE A 177 16.01 -8.85 2.98
C ILE A 177 17.05 -7.81 3.38
N CYS A 178 18.35 -8.14 3.35
CA CYS A 178 19.41 -7.19 3.69
C CYS A 178 19.41 -5.97 2.76
N ILE A 179 19.28 -6.19 1.45
CA ILE A 179 19.21 -5.12 0.45
C ILE A 179 18.02 -4.20 0.74
N ASP A 180 16.85 -4.77 1.01
CA ASP A 180 15.62 -4.00 1.20
C ASP A 180 15.63 -3.25 2.55
N LEU A 181 16.22 -3.80 3.60
CA LEU A 181 16.35 -3.11 4.90
C LEU A 181 17.39 -1.99 4.88
N SER A 182 18.44 -2.09 4.05
CA SER A 182 19.45 -1.03 3.87
C SER A 182 19.15 -0.09 2.71
N TYR A 183 17.93 -0.15 2.17
CA TYR A 183 17.55 0.62 0.99
C TYR A 183 17.69 2.13 1.22
N PHE A 184 17.18 2.63 2.35
CA PHE A 184 17.21 4.05 2.66
C PHE A 184 18.62 4.58 2.87
N GLN A 185 19.48 3.85 3.59
CA GLN A 185 20.91 4.18 3.70
C GLN A 185 21.58 4.25 2.32
N SER A 186 21.29 3.28 1.46
CA SER A 186 21.87 3.21 0.11
C SER A 186 21.36 4.31 -0.84
N ASN A 187 20.26 4.97 -0.46
CA ASN A 187 19.58 6.01 -1.25
C ASN A 187 19.40 7.31 -0.43
N GLN A 188 20.33 7.62 0.47
CA GLN A 188 20.24 8.77 1.37
C GLN A 188 20.06 10.12 0.64
N GLY A 189 20.57 10.26 -0.58
CA GLY A 189 20.37 11.47 -1.40
C GLY A 189 18.93 11.70 -1.88
N LEU A 190 18.04 10.71 -1.70
CA LEU A 190 16.63 10.76 -2.14
C LEU A 190 15.64 10.95 -0.99
N PHE A 191 16.12 10.97 0.26
CA PHE A 191 15.31 11.10 1.46
C PHE A 191 16.00 11.98 2.50
N GLU A 192 15.37 13.11 2.83
CA GLU A 192 15.88 14.08 3.80
C GLU A 192 16.07 13.47 5.21
N GLU A 193 15.19 12.54 5.59
CA GLU A 193 15.17 11.88 6.90
C GLU A 193 15.37 10.36 6.76
N TRP A 194 16.27 9.94 5.87
CA TRP A 194 16.43 8.51 5.51
C TRP A 194 16.64 7.59 6.72
N GLN A 195 17.29 8.07 7.79
CA GLN A 195 17.49 7.30 9.02
C GLN A 195 16.18 6.96 9.72
N GLU A 196 15.21 7.87 9.72
CA GLU A 196 13.90 7.64 10.34
C GLU A 196 13.09 6.62 9.53
N TYR A 197 13.09 6.76 8.21
CA TYR A 197 12.48 5.78 7.31
C TYR A 197 13.08 4.38 7.51
N GLU A 198 14.41 4.29 7.60
CA GLU A 198 15.12 3.03 7.84
C GLU A 198 14.75 2.42 9.18
N HIS A 199 14.82 3.22 10.25
CA HIS A 199 14.47 2.78 11.61
C HIS A 199 13.03 2.27 11.69
N HIS A 200 12.08 2.99 11.10
CA HIS A 200 10.68 2.58 11.06
C HIS A 200 10.47 1.30 10.25
N LEU A 201 11.18 1.14 9.12
CA LEU A 201 11.13 -0.09 8.32
C LEU A 201 11.66 -1.29 9.11
N HIS A 202 12.79 -1.15 9.81
CA HIS A 202 13.37 -2.22 10.63
C HIS A 202 12.44 -2.62 11.77
N LYS A 203 11.92 -1.64 12.52
CA LYS A 203 10.97 -1.87 13.61
C LYS A 203 9.70 -2.55 13.11
N TRP A 204 9.18 -2.12 11.97
CA TRP A 204 8.04 -2.78 11.33
C TRP A 204 8.38 -4.22 10.93
N PHE A 205 9.53 -4.46 10.30
CA PHE A 205 9.94 -5.79 9.83
C PHE A 205 10.07 -6.78 10.99
N ILE A 206 10.70 -6.39 12.10
CA ILE A 206 10.81 -7.23 13.30
C ILE A 206 9.41 -7.59 13.82
N LYS A 207 8.49 -6.62 13.90
CA LYS A 207 7.10 -6.89 14.32
C LYS A 207 6.44 -7.93 13.42
N GLN A 208 6.66 -7.84 12.09
CA GLN A 208 6.12 -8.83 11.15
C GLN A 208 6.73 -10.22 11.37
N CYS A 209 8.04 -10.32 11.61
CA CYS A 209 8.68 -11.59 11.95
C CYS A 209 8.08 -12.20 13.22
N CYS A 210 7.85 -11.40 14.26
CA CYS A 210 7.20 -11.84 15.49
C CYS A 210 5.76 -12.35 15.24
N MET A 211 5.00 -11.67 14.37
CA MET A 211 3.63 -12.08 14.01
C MET A 211 3.59 -13.37 13.17
N LEU A 212 4.56 -13.58 12.28
CA LEU A 212 4.63 -14.77 11.44
C LEU A 212 5.10 -16.02 12.19
N LYS A 213 5.87 -15.84 13.26
CA LYS A 213 6.38 -16.91 14.12
C LYS A 213 6.09 -16.57 15.59
N ASN A 214 7.13 -16.33 16.37
CA ASN A 214 7.07 -15.91 17.76
C ASN A 214 8.36 -15.17 18.12
N MET A 215 8.42 -14.58 19.31
CA MET A 215 9.57 -13.80 19.74
C MET A 215 10.84 -14.67 19.93
N GLU A 216 10.68 -15.92 20.36
CA GLU A 216 11.79 -16.86 20.53
C GLU A 216 12.48 -17.19 19.20
N TRP A 217 11.70 -17.45 18.15
CA TRP A 217 12.21 -17.69 16.81
C TRP A 217 12.97 -16.46 16.29
N VAL A 218 12.42 -15.26 16.50
CA VAL A 218 13.06 -14.00 16.09
C VAL A 218 14.37 -13.79 16.84
N GLN A 219 14.39 -14.00 18.15
CA GLN A 219 15.61 -13.91 18.95
C GLN A 219 16.64 -14.93 18.48
N MET A 220 16.25 -16.19 18.30
CA MET A 220 17.14 -17.23 17.79
C MET A 220 17.70 -16.85 16.42
N PHE A 221 16.83 -16.43 15.50
CA PHE A 221 17.20 -16.06 14.13
C PHE A 221 18.20 -14.91 14.12
N PHE A 222 17.99 -13.85 14.89
CA PHE A 222 18.93 -12.71 14.92
C PHE A 222 20.13 -12.90 15.86
N SER A 223 20.11 -13.88 16.76
CA SER A 223 21.23 -14.16 17.69
C SER A 223 22.22 -15.18 17.15
N GLN A 224 21.89 -15.92 16.10
CA GLN A 224 22.80 -16.91 15.53
C GLN A 224 23.96 -16.25 14.77
N SER A 225 25.06 -16.02 15.49
CA SER A 225 26.35 -15.52 14.98
C SER A 225 27.06 -16.47 14.00
N ASN A 226 26.54 -17.69 13.83
CA ASN A 226 27.13 -18.77 13.04
C ASN A 226 26.55 -18.93 11.64
N HIS A 227 25.58 -18.11 11.24
CA HIS A 227 25.12 -18.11 9.85
C HIS A 227 25.99 -17.16 9.03
N GLY A 228 26.24 -17.54 7.77
CA GLY A 228 27.21 -16.90 6.88
C GLY A 228 27.07 -15.38 6.73
N HIS A 229 28.00 -14.77 5.98
CA HIS A 229 28.16 -13.32 5.84
C HIS A 229 26.85 -12.51 5.74
N SER A 230 25.84 -13.01 5.02
CA SER A 230 24.52 -12.36 4.87
C SER A 230 23.73 -12.17 6.17
N MET A 231 23.77 -13.11 7.12
CA MET A 231 23.06 -12.97 8.42
C MET A 231 23.77 -12.01 9.36
N LYS A 232 25.11 -11.98 9.34
CA LYS A 232 25.88 -10.97 10.08
C LYS A 232 25.59 -9.56 9.56
N THR A 233 25.47 -9.41 8.24
CA THR A 233 25.04 -8.15 7.61
C THR A 233 23.61 -7.79 8.02
N LEU A 234 22.68 -8.74 8.04
CA LEU A 234 21.30 -8.50 8.49
C LEU A 234 21.24 -7.99 9.94
N VAL A 235 21.93 -8.65 10.86
CA VAL A 235 21.98 -8.28 12.28
C VAL A 235 22.66 -6.92 12.46
N LYS A 236 23.74 -6.66 11.73
CA LYS A 236 24.43 -5.35 11.74
C LYS A 236 23.52 -4.24 11.23
N ASN A 237 22.72 -4.51 10.20
CA ASN A 237 21.82 -3.54 9.61
C ASN A 237 20.64 -3.22 10.55
N ILE A 238 20.14 -4.19 11.33
CA ILE A 238 18.96 -4.02 12.17
C ILE A 238 19.26 -3.39 13.55
N ASN A 239 20.53 -3.31 13.97
CA ASN A 239 21.02 -2.67 15.20
C ASN A 239 20.06 -2.76 16.41
N ILE A 240 19.78 -3.99 16.84
CA ILE A 240 18.76 -4.36 17.83
C ILE A 240 18.93 -3.63 19.18
N SER A 241 20.16 -3.22 19.54
CA SER A 241 20.46 -2.49 20.78
C SER A 241 19.96 -1.04 20.81
N LYS A 242 19.49 -0.49 19.70
CA LYS A 242 18.87 0.85 19.61
C LYS A 242 17.34 0.81 19.50
N LEU A 243 16.72 -0.37 19.59
CA LEU A 243 15.28 -0.57 19.45
C LEU A 243 14.53 -0.72 20.79
N SER A 244 15.25 -0.63 21.92
CA SER A 244 14.73 -0.57 23.29
C SER A 244 14.43 0.85 23.73
#